data_AF-A0AAJ1PQS8-F1
#
_entry.id   AF-A0AAJ1PQS8-F1
#
_cell.length_a   1.000
_cell.length_b   1.000
_cell.length_c   1.000
_cell.angle_alpha   90.00
_cell.angle_beta   90.00
_cell.angle_gamma   90.00
#
_symmetry.space_group_name_H-M   'P 1'
#
loop_
_entity.id
_entity.type
_entity.pdbx_description
1 polymer ?
#
loop_
_entity_poly.entity_id
_entity_poly.type
_entity_poly.pdbx_seq_one_letter_code
_entity_poly.pdbx_strand_id
1 'polypeptide(L)'
;MKVDVFDLEGKPIEKIELPKVFSEPVREDLILRAFLATLSKKRQPYGVDIMAGKRTSAHYHGVRRERWTMMGREMARMPRLHGKISPHLMWRARFAPQVKGGRRAHPPKAEKVWAQKINKKERRKAIRSAIAATARKGYVLKRGHKFEGRLPIVVDDKIQEIKKTKELVEFL
;
A
#
# COMPACT_ATOMS: atom_id res chain seq x y z
N MET A 1 35.41 11.16 4.44
CA MET A 1 35.30 10.72 5.85
C MET A 1 35.91 9.33 5.93
N LYS A 2 36.76 9.07 6.93
CA LYS A 2 37.36 7.74 7.16
C LYS A 2 36.57 7.03 8.26
N VAL A 3 36.31 5.73 8.08
CA VAL A 3 35.55 4.89 9.01
C VAL A 3 36.36 3.65 9.32
N ASP A 4 36.31 3.23 10.58
CA ASP A 4 36.98 2.02 11.07
C ASP A 4 36.17 0.77 10.67
N VAL A 5 36.84 -0.26 10.20
CA VAL A 5 36.29 -1.59 9.87
C VAL A 5 36.47 -2.49 11.07
N PHE A 6 35.40 -3.17 11.51
CA PHE A 6 35.42 -4.05 12.66
C PHE A 6 35.53 -5.53 12.26
N ASP A 7 36.31 -6.30 13.04
CA ASP A 7 36.39 -7.76 12.94
C ASP A 7 35.18 -8.44 13.61
N LEU A 8 35.08 -9.76 13.45
CA LEU A 8 34.10 -10.63 14.12
C LEU A 8 34.16 -10.55 15.66
N GLU A 9 35.28 -10.08 16.23
CA GLU A 9 35.44 -9.85 17.68
C GLU A 9 35.15 -8.39 18.10
N GLY A 10 34.72 -7.52 17.17
CA GLY A 10 34.44 -6.11 17.45
C GLY A 10 35.67 -5.20 17.55
N LYS A 11 36.85 -5.67 17.12
CA LYS A 11 38.10 -4.88 17.10
C LYS A 11 38.28 -4.14 15.78
N PRO A 12 38.79 -2.89 15.79
CA PRO A 12 39.04 -2.14 14.55
C PRO A 12 40.30 -2.67 13.84
N ILE A 13 40.14 -3.12 12.59
CA ILE A 13 41.24 -3.65 11.76
C ILE A 13 41.81 -2.53 10.87
N GLU A 14 40.96 -1.88 10.08
CA GLU A 14 41.39 -0.99 9.00
C GLU A 14 40.54 0.27 8.91
N LYS A 15 41.07 1.33 8.28
CA LYS A 15 40.35 2.59 8.02
C LYS A 15 40.07 2.74 6.54
N ILE A 16 38.79 2.69 6.17
CA ILE A 16 38.33 2.84 4.78
C ILE A 16 37.77 4.25 4.56
N GLU A 17 37.98 4.79 3.35
CA GLU A 17 37.37 6.04 2.91
C GLU A 17 35.92 5.82 2.45
N LEU A 18 35.00 6.60 3.01
CA LEU A 18 33.59 6.52 2.63
C LEU A 18 33.36 6.99 1.18
N PRO A 19 32.54 6.26 0.41
CA PRO A 19 32.11 6.70 -0.92
C PRO A 19 31.43 8.07 -0.92
N LYS A 20 31.51 8.76 -2.06
CA LYS A 20 30.88 10.09 -2.30
C LYS A 20 29.37 10.14 -1.99
N VAL A 21 28.69 8.99 -2.01
CA VAL A 21 27.25 8.86 -1.74
C VAL A 21 26.89 9.34 -0.33
N PHE A 22 27.78 9.17 0.66
CA PHE A 22 27.52 9.58 2.04
C PHE A 22 27.59 11.10 2.26
N SER A 23 28.19 11.84 1.32
CA SER A 23 28.30 13.31 1.38
C SER A 23 27.12 14.03 0.73
N GLU A 24 26.20 13.31 0.07
CA GLU A 24 25.04 13.90 -0.60
C GLU A 24 24.09 14.58 0.44
N PRO A 25 23.44 15.71 0.10
CA PRO A 25 22.42 16.29 0.96
C PRO A 25 21.23 15.34 1.15
N VAL A 26 20.77 15.24 2.39
CA VAL A 26 19.58 14.47 2.75
C VAL A 26 18.35 15.27 2.35
N ARG A 27 17.57 14.71 1.41
CA ARG A 27 16.33 15.28 0.88
C ARG A 27 15.14 14.41 1.23
N GLU A 28 14.48 14.75 2.33
CA GLU A 28 13.34 13.99 2.88
C GLU A 28 12.14 13.96 1.93
N ASP A 29 11.93 15.03 1.15
CA ASP A 29 10.89 15.17 0.14
C ASP A 29 11.00 14.08 -0.96
N LEU A 30 12.20 13.90 -1.51
CA LEU A 30 12.47 12.90 -2.54
C LEU A 30 12.40 11.47 -1.98
N ILE A 31 12.86 11.27 -0.75
CA ILE A 31 12.80 9.97 -0.07
C ILE A 31 11.34 9.57 0.15
N LEU A 32 10.51 10.46 0.70
CA LEU A 32 9.10 10.20 0.96
C LEU A 32 8.34 9.87 -0.33
N ARG A 33 8.54 10.67 -1.38
CA ARG A 33 7.91 10.43 -2.68
C ARG A 33 8.32 9.09 -3.29
N ALA A 34 9.61 8.75 -3.24
CA ALA A 34 10.11 7.47 -3.74
C ALA A 34 9.60 6.27 -2.92
N PHE A 35 9.47 6.44 -1.61
CA PHE A 35 8.92 5.42 -0.71
C PHE A 35 7.44 5.15 -1.00
N LEU A 36 6.61 6.19 -1.05
CA LEU A 36 5.18 6.05 -1.35
C LEU A 36 4.93 5.44 -2.73
N ALA A 37 5.70 5.86 -3.75
CA ALA A 37 5.60 5.28 -5.07
C ALA A 37 6.00 3.79 -5.10
N THR A 38 7.03 3.40 -4.33
CA THR A 38 7.44 1.99 -4.23
C THR A 38 6.38 1.16 -3.49
N LEU A 39 5.85 1.67 -2.37
CA LEU A 39 4.77 1.03 -1.61
C LEU A 39 3.52 0.81 -2.46
N SER A 40 3.16 1.80 -3.29
CA SER A 40 1.98 1.73 -4.14
C SER A 40 2.00 0.52 -5.10
N LYS A 41 3.20 0.09 -5.53
CA LYS A 41 3.39 -1.07 -6.42
C LYS A 41 3.22 -2.42 -5.73
N LYS A 42 3.38 -2.48 -4.40
CA LYS A 42 3.22 -3.72 -3.62
C LYS A 42 1.75 -4.03 -3.31
N ARG A 43 0.83 -3.08 -3.57
CA ARG A 43 -0.59 -3.26 -3.28
C ARG A 43 -1.22 -4.29 -4.22
N GLN A 44 -1.96 -5.23 -3.65
CA GLN A 44 -2.76 -6.19 -4.41
C GLN A 44 -4.05 -5.51 -4.93
N PRO A 45 -4.38 -5.66 -6.22
CA PRO A 45 -5.68 -5.22 -6.75
C PRO A 45 -6.83 -5.92 -6.04
N TYR A 46 -7.85 -5.15 -5.68
CA TYR A 46 -9.08 -5.67 -5.07
C TYR A 46 -10.29 -4.98 -5.71
N GLY A 47 -11.40 -5.70 -5.75
CA GLY A 47 -12.64 -5.18 -6.30
C GLY A 47 -13.82 -6.07 -5.98
N VAL A 48 -15.02 -5.57 -6.26
CA VAL A 48 -16.25 -6.37 -6.17
C VAL A 48 -16.56 -7.04 -7.50
N ASP A 49 -17.32 -8.13 -7.48
CA ASP A 49 -17.92 -8.69 -8.70
C ASP A 49 -18.76 -7.61 -9.42
N ILE A 50 -18.54 -7.46 -10.72
CA ILE A 50 -19.21 -6.48 -11.60
C ILE A 50 -20.74 -6.61 -11.53
N MET A 51 -21.23 -7.84 -11.31
CA MET A 51 -22.65 -8.16 -11.23
C MET A 51 -23.20 -8.22 -9.80
N ALA A 52 -22.39 -7.91 -8.78
CA ALA A 52 -22.83 -7.87 -7.39
C ALA A 52 -23.99 -6.88 -7.20
N GLY A 53 -25.11 -7.37 -6.65
CA GLY A 53 -26.32 -6.58 -6.43
C GLY A 53 -27.10 -6.19 -7.69
N LYS A 54 -26.66 -6.66 -8.88
CA LYS A 54 -27.34 -6.44 -10.17
C LYS A 54 -28.04 -7.68 -10.73
N ARG A 55 -27.78 -8.88 -10.20
CA ARG A 55 -28.42 -10.14 -10.59
C ARG A 55 -29.88 -10.21 -10.09
N THR A 56 -30.73 -9.29 -10.57
CA THR A 56 -32.12 -9.15 -10.15
C THR A 56 -32.98 -8.72 -11.33
N SER A 57 -34.20 -9.28 -11.46
CA SER A 57 -35.21 -8.87 -12.45
C SER A 57 -35.98 -7.60 -12.06
N ALA A 58 -35.58 -6.94 -10.97
CA ALA A 58 -36.25 -5.77 -10.43
C ALA A 58 -36.10 -4.59 -11.39
N HIS A 59 -37.22 -4.00 -11.76
CA HIS A 59 -37.28 -2.79 -12.56
C HIS A 59 -38.39 -1.88 -12.03
N TYR A 60 -38.43 -0.64 -12.53
CA TYR A 60 -39.51 0.30 -12.25
C TYR A 60 -40.14 0.71 -13.59
N HIS A 61 -41.44 0.50 -13.74
CA HIS A 61 -42.20 0.99 -14.90
C HIS A 61 -43.16 2.10 -14.44
N GLY A 62 -42.91 3.31 -14.96
CA GLY A 62 -43.63 4.53 -14.62
C GLY A 62 -44.77 4.87 -15.60
N VAL A 63 -45.29 3.90 -16.34
CA VAL A 63 -46.33 4.13 -17.34
C VAL A 63 -47.68 4.18 -16.64
N ARG A 64 -48.43 5.27 -16.84
CA ARG A 64 -49.83 5.36 -16.40
C ARG A 64 -50.67 4.62 -17.45
N ARG A 65 -51.47 3.63 -17.03
CA ARG A 65 -52.43 2.82 -17.83
C ARG A 65 -51.95 1.46 -18.34
N GLU A 66 -50.83 0.94 -17.85
CA GLU A 66 -50.43 -0.47 -18.09
C GLU A 66 -50.91 -1.40 -16.97
N ARG A 67 -51.28 -2.64 -17.33
CA ARG A 67 -51.51 -3.71 -16.36
C ARG A 67 -50.24 -3.87 -15.51
N TRP A 68 -50.37 -3.87 -14.18
CA TRP A 68 -49.28 -3.92 -13.18
C TRP A 68 -48.58 -2.61 -12.81
N THR A 69 -49.08 -1.45 -13.25
CA THR A 69 -48.54 -0.10 -12.94
C THR A 69 -47.92 0.02 -11.53
N MET A 70 -46.66 0.48 -11.45
CA MET A 70 -45.96 0.75 -10.18
C MET A 70 -46.20 2.17 -9.63
N MET A 71 -46.74 3.07 -10.44
CA MET A 71 -47.08 4.43 -10.06
C MET A 71 -48.39 4.47 -9.26
N GLY A 72 -48.52 5.40 -8.31
CA GLY A 72 -49.77 5.60 -7.55
C GLY A 72 -50.02 4.57 -6.44
N ARG A 73 -49.01 3.76 -6.09
CA ARG A 73 -49.08 2.75 -5.01
C ARG A 73 -48.55 3.25 -3.66
N GLU A 74 -48.51 4.57 -3.44
CA GLU A 74 -47.97 5.19 -2.22
C GLU A 74 -46.54 4.73 -1.83
N MET A 75 -45.77 4.28 -2.83
CA MET A 75 -44.42 3.77 -2.66
C MET A 75 -43.41 4.66 -3.39
N ALA A 76 -42.19 4.72 -2.85
CA ALA A 76 -41.06 5.36 -3.52
C ALA A 76 -40.77 4.70 -4.89
N ARG A 77 -40.36 5.54 -5.86
CA ARG A 77 -40.04 5.18 -7.25
C ARG A 77 -38.71 4.41 -7.36
N MET A 78 -38.69 3.21 -6.82
CA MET A 78 -37.51 2.33 -6.78
C MET A 78 -37.74 1.08 -7.64
N PRO A 79 -36.68 0.50 -8.24
CA PRO A 79 -36.79 -0.77 -8.95
C PRO A 79 -37.17 -1.90 -7.97
N ARG A 80 -38.25 -2.61 -8.28
CA ARG A 80 -38.87 -3.61 -7.40
C ARG A 80 -39.10 -4.94 -8.13
N LEU A 81 -38.97 -6.03 -7.40
CA LEU A 81 -39.33 -7.37 -7.89
C LEU A 81 -40.86 -7.47 -8.02
N HIS A 82 -41.34 -8.01 -9.13
CA HIS A 82 -42.76 -8.22 -9.41
C HIS A 82 -42.91 -9.35 -10.46
N GLY A 83 -44.15 -9.79 -10.70
CA GLY A 83 -44.45 -10.96 -11.53
C GLY A 83 -44.65 -12.23 -10.70
N LYS A 84 -44.38 -13.40 -11.29
CA LYS A 84 -44.49 -14.71 -10.61
C LYS A 84 -43.28 -14.96 -9.70
N ILE A 85 -43.29 -14.36 -8.51
CA ILE A 85 -42.24 -14.46 -7.49
C ILE A 85 -42.88 -14.85 -6.15
N SER A 86 -42.09 -15.44 -5.24
CA SER A 86 -42.53 -15.74 -3.87
C SER A 86 -43.20 -14.51 -3.22
N PRO A 87 -44.37 -14.66 -2.55
CA PRO A 87 -45.11 -13.55 -1.97
C PRO A 87 -44.26 -12.61 -1.09
N HIS A 88 -43.31 -13.17 -0.32
CA HIS A 88 -42.40 -12.44 0.58
C HIS A 88 -41.38 -11.53 -0.13
N LEU A 89 -41.12 -11.78 -1.41
CA LEU A 89 -40.19 -11.01 -2.23
C LEU A 89 -40.91 -10.06 -3.19
N MET A 90 -42.25 -10.15 -3.28
CA MET A 90 -43.06 -9.28 -4.11
C MET A 90 -42.94 -7.82 -3.65
N TRP A 91 -42.83 -6.90 -4.60
CA TRP A 91 -42.64 -5.45 -4.39
C TRP A 91 -41.39 -5.06 -3.58
N ARG A 92 -40.48 -5.99 -3.31
CA ARG A 92 -39.23 -5.68 -2.60
C ARG A 92 -38.27 -4.92 -3.50
N ALA A 93 -37.75 -3.80 -3.01
CA ALA A 93 -36.75 -3.03 -3.73
C ALA A 93 -35.43 -3.82 -3.84
N ARG A 94 -34.77 -3.68 -4.99
CA ARG A 94 -33.46 -4.27 -5.32
C ARG A 94 -32.70 -3.34 -6.25
N PHE A 95 -31.52 -3.75 -6.72
CA PHE A 95 -30.68 -3.04 -7.70
C PHE A 95 -30.07 -1.71 -7.23
N ALA A 96 -30.82 -0.83 -6.57
CA ALA A 96 -30.39 0.49 -6.14
C ALA A 96 -29.47 0.46 -4.90
N PRO A 97 -28.55 1.44 -4.75
CA PRO A 97 -27.50 1.40 -3.74
C PRO A 97 -27.96 1.58 -2.29
N GLN A 98 -29.05 2.31 -2.07
CA GLN A 98 -29.62 2.51 -0.73
C GLN A 98 -30.40 1.29 -0.23
N VAL A 99 -30.54 0.24 -1.04
CA VAL A 99 -31.40 -0.90 -0.73
C VAL A 99 -30.59 -2.10 -0.25
N LYS A 100 -31.12 -2.82 0.76
CA LYS A 100 -30.53 -4.08 1.24
C LYS A 100 -30.43 -5.11 0.12
N GLY A 101 -29.20 -5.47 -0.24
CA GLY A 101 -28.88 -6.41 -1.32
C GLY A 101 -28.86 -5.80 -2.72
N GLY A 102 -28.87 -4.46 -2.85
CA GLY A 102 -28.65 -3.76 -4.11
C GLY A 102 -27.17 -3.55 -4.44
N ARG A 103 -26.87 -2.93 -5.60
CA ARG A 103 -25.49 -2.68 -6.03
C ARG A 103 -24.86 -1.57 -5.18
N ARG A 104 -23.59 -1.68 -4.80
CA ARG A 104 -22.89 -0.55 -4.18
C ARG A 104 -22.66 0.57 -5.21
N ALA A 105 -22.79 1.83 -4.81
CA ALA A 105 -22.40 2.97 -5.63
C ALA A 105 -20.86 3.08 -5.62
N HIS A 106 -20.25 3.21 -6.81
CA HIS A 106 -18.80 3.30 -7.00
C HIS A 106 -17.97 2.30 -6.17
N PRO A 107 -18.19 0.98 -6.34
CA PRO A 107 -17.41 0.00 -5.60
C PRO A 107 -15.94 0.00 -6.04
N PRO A 108 -15.03 -0.55 -5.23
CA PRO A 108 -13.65 -0.75 -5.65
C PRO A 108 -13.61 -1.62 -6.91
N LYS A 109 -12.80 -1.20 -7.87
CA LYS A 109 -12.56 -1.90 -9.13
C LYS A 109 -11.16 -2.49 -9.11
N ALA A 110 -11.06 -3.77 -9.45
CA ALA A 110 -9.77 -4.44 -9.59
C ALA A 110 -8.92 -3.80 -10.69
N GLU A 111 -9.56 -3.22 -11.72
CA GLU A 111 -8.93 -2.50 -12.83
C GLU A 111 -8.21 -1.20 -12.42
N LYS A 112 -8.42 -0.71 -11.19
CA LYS A 112 -7.81 0.54 -10.75
C LYS A 112 -6.29 0.40 -10.68
N VAL A 113 -5.57 1.26 -11.42
CA VAL A 113 -4.11 1.33 -11.34
C VAL A 113 -3.70 2.05 -10.06
N TRP A 114 -3.16 1.29 -9.11
CA TRP A 114 -2.65 1.82 -7.84
C TRP A 114 -1.20 2.27 -7.92
N ALA A 115 -0.44 1.75 -8.89
CA ALA A 115 0.98 2.01 -9.03
C ALA A 115 1.24 3.46 -9.44
N GLN A 116 2.01 4.18 -8.62
CA GLN A 116 2.49 5.52 -8.95
C GLN A 116 3.77 5.44 -9.78
N LYS A 117 3.81 6.23 -10.85
CA LYS A 117 4.99 6.36 -11.71
C LYS A 117 6.03 7.27 -11.02
N ILE A 118 7.29 6.85 -11.08
CA ILE A 118 8.43 7.64 -10.59
C ILE A 118 9.55 7.65 -11.61
N ASN A 119 10.23 8.79 -11.74
CA ASN A 119 11.36 8.93 -12.65
C ASN A 119 12.58 8.14 -12.17
N LYS A 120 13.33 7.54 -13.10
CA LYS A 120 14.54 6.77 -12.76
C LYS A 120 15.60 7.63 -12.04
N LYS A 121 15.79 8.87 -12.47
CA LYS A 121 16.75 9.83 -11.87
C LYS A 121 16.35 10.19 -10.44
N GLU A 122 15.06 10.45 -10.22
CA GLU A 122 14.48 10.77 -8.92
C GLU A 122 14.66 9.61 -7.93
N ARG A 123 14.30 8.38 -8.34
CA ARG A 123 14.50 7.18 -7.53
C ARG A 123 15.96 6.98 -7.15
N ARG A 124 16.90 7.15 -8.09
CA ARG A 124 18.34 7.03 -7.83
C ARG A 124 18.83 8.07 -6.83
N LYS A 125 18.35 9.33 -6.96
CA LYS A 125 18.71 10.40 -6.02
C LYS A 125 18.15 10.15 -4.62
N ALA A 126 16.90 9.70 -4.51
CA ALA A 126 16.30 9.33 -3.24
C ALA A 126 17.07 8.22 -2.52
N ILE A 127 17.54 7.18 -3.23
CA ILE A 127 18.35 6.11 -2.64
C ILE A 127 19.69 6.66 -2.12
N ARG A 128 20.38 7.51 -2.90
CA ARG A 128 21.64 8.13 -2.46
C ARG A 128 21.44 9.00 -1.21
N SER A 129 20.41 9.85 -1.20
CA SER A 129 20.06 10.66 -0.04
C SER A 129 19.67 9.81 1.19
N ALA A 130 19.01 8.66 0.99
CA ALA A 130 18.68 7.73 2.07
C ALA A 130 19.93 7.06 2.66
N ILE A 131 20.90 6.66 1.82
CA ILE A 131 22.20 6.13 2.26
C ILE A 131 22.99 7.22 3.01
N ALA A 132 22.98 8.46 2.55
CA ALA A 132 23.62 9.57 3.27
C ALA A 132 23.00 9.79 4.66
N ALA A 133 21.69 9.56 4.82
CA ALA A 133 21.01 9.70 6.10
C ALA A 133 21.44 8.65 7.13
N THR A 134 21.87 7.44 6.71
CA THR A 134 22.31 6.40 7.66
C THR A 134 23.63 6.72 8.35
N ALA A 135 24.50 7.52 7.72
CA ALA A 135 25.74 7.98 8.32
C ALA A 135 25.54 9.12 9.35
N ARG A 136 24.37 9.75 9.39
CA ARG A 136 24.08 10.90 10.26
C ARG A 136 23.37 10.47 11.53
N LYS A 137 24.06 10.57 12.67
CA LYS A 137 23.54 10.21 14.00
C LYS A 137 22.18 10.83 14.32
N GLY A 138 21.97 12.11 14.00
CA GLY A 138 20.72 12.82 14.29
C GLY A 138 19.49 12.19 13.64
N TYR A 139 19.60 11.66 12.42
CA TYR A 139 18.48 11.00 11.74
C TYR A 139 18.19 9.60 12.30
N VAL A 140 19.24 8.87 12.69
CA VAL A 140 19.12 7.52 13.26
C VAL A 140 18.51 7.55 14.66
N LEU A 141 18.93 8.50 15.51
CA LEU A 141 18.34 8.71 16.83
C LEU A 141 16.88 9.15 16.73
N LYS A 142 16.55 10.08 15.82
CA LYS A 142 15.16 10.53 15.58
C LYS A 142 14.22 9.40 15.15
N ARG A 143 14.75 8.35 14.50
CA ARG A 143 13.97 7.17 14.12
C ARG A 143 13.68 6.23 15.31
N GLY A 144 14.39 6.39 16.43
CA GLY A 144 14.20 5.60 17.65
C GLY A 144 15.21 4.47 17.85
N HIS A 145 16.28 4.42 17.06
CA HIS A 145 17.35 3.45 17.26
C HIS A 145 18.22 3.85 18.46
N LYS A 146 18.41 2.95 19.41
CA LYS A 146 19.35 3.09 20.52
C LYS A 146 20.71 2.56 20.04
N PHE A 147 21.72 3.42 19.94
CA PHE A 147 23.06 3.02 19.57
C PHE A 147 24.10 3.90 20.25
N GLU A 148 25.23 3.30 20.60
CA GLU A 148 26.41 3.98 21.12
C GLU A 148 27.57 3.69 20.15
N GLY A 149 28.02 4.70 19.39
CA GLY A 149 29.09 4.49 18.41
C GLY A 149 29.19 5.51 17.29
N ARG A 150 30.10 5.26 16.34
CA ARG A 150 30.25 6.00 15.09
C ARG A 150 29.49 5.27 13.97
N LEU A 151 28.81 6.03 13.11
CA LEU A 151 28.08 5.53 11.96
C LEU A 151 28.78 5.97 10.67
N PRO A 152 28.68 5.21 9.58
CA PRO A 152 28.14 3.85 9.46
C PRO A 152 29.07 2.79 10.10
N ILE A 153 28.52 1.65 10.53
CA ILE A 153 29.30 0.50 11.01
C ILE A 153 29.69 -0.35 9.80
N VAL A 154 30.98 -0.64 9.64
CA VAL A 154 31.52 -1.46 8.56
C VAL A 154 32.19 -2.68 9.19
N VAL A 155 31.87 -3.86 8.68
CA VAL A 155 32.35 -5.16 9.19
C VAL A 155 33.13 -5.86 8.07
N ASP A 156 34.13 -6.65 8.45
CA ASP A 156 34.91 -7.49 7.54
C ASP A 156 34.03 -8.53 6.80
N ASP A 157 34.46 -8.92 5.60
CA ASP A 157 33.68 -9.76 4.69
C ASP A 157 33.46 -11.20 5.20
N LYS A 158 34.29 -11.63 6.16
CA LYS A 158 34.22 -12.93 6.85
C LYS A 158 32.87 -13.19 7.51
N ILE A 159 32.06 -12.16 7.77
CA ILE A 159 30.69 -12.32 8.29
C ILE A 159 29.82 -13.18 7.36
N GLN A 160 30.10 -13.22 6.05
CA GLN A 160 29.34 -14.03 5.09
C GLN A 160 29.54 -15.54 5.28
N GLU A 161 30.62 -15.96 5.93
CA GLU A 161 30.96 -17.39 6.09
C GLU A 161 30.29 -18.05 7.31
N ILE A 162 29.64 -17.26 8.18
CA ILE A 162 28.95 -17.77 9.38
C ILE A 162 27.73 -18.60 8.97
N LYS A 163 27.75 -19.90 9.32
CA LYS A 163 26.66 -20.84 8.97
C LYS A 163 25.58 -20.97 10.04
N LYS A 164 25.90 -20.67 11.30
CA LYS A 164 24.97 -20.82 12.42
C LYS A 164 24.39 -19.48 12.83
N THR A 165 23.07 -19.45 13.05
CA THR A 165 22.36 -18.27 13.56
C THR A 165 22.79 -17.90 14.98
N LYS A 166 23.20 -18.87 15.81
CA LYS A 166 23.69 -18.59 17.16
C LYS A 166 24.96 -17.72 17.13
N GLU A 167 25.91 -18.09 16.29
CA GLU A 167 27.18 -17.36 16.11
C GLU A 167 26.93 -15.95 15.54
N LEU A 168 25.93 -15.79 14.67
CA LEU A 168 25.52 -14.48 14.14
C LEU A 168 24.88 -13.57 15.22
N VAL A 169 24.08 -14.14 16.11
CA VAL A 169 23.42 -13.36 17.19
C VAL A 169 24.42 -12.96 18.27
N GLU A 170 25.45 -13.77 18.54
CA GLU A 170 26.55 -13.40 19.44
C GLU A 170 27.40 -12.24 18.88
N PHE A 171 27.41 -12.06 17.56
CA PHE A 171 28.12 -10.98 16.88
C PHE A 171 27.34 -9.63 16.85
N LEU A 172 26.01 -9.67 16.74
CA LEU A 172 25.13 -8.49 16.55
C LEU A 172 24.89 -7.68 17.82
#